data_AF-A0A919R4Q1-F1
#
_entry.id   AF-A0A919R4Q1-F1
#
_cell.length_a   1.000
_cell.length_b   1.000
_cell.length_c   1.000
_cell.angle_alpha   90.00
_cell.angle_beta   90.00
_cell.angle_gamma   90.00
#
_symmetry.space_group_name_H-M   'P 1'
#
loop_
_entity.id
_entity.type
_entity.pdbx_description
1 polymer ?
#
loop_
_entity_poly.entity_id
_entity_poly.type
_entity_poly.pdbx_seq_one_letter_code
_entity_poly.pdbx_strand_id
1 'polypeptide(L)' 'MRLSEGDVYDDTLECWLHGSCFDVRTGKPTGPPATRPVPVYRVKLDGDDVLVSLDGADNADNGES' A
#
# COMPACT_ATOMS: atom_id res chain seq x y z
N MET A 1 -11.79 -5.25 -3.39
CA MET A 1 -10.70 -6.22 -3.21
C MET A 1 -9.90 -5.83 -1.98
N ARG A 2 -9.42 -6.79 -1.17
CA ARG A 2 -8.68 -6.53 0.07
C ARG A 2 -7.21 -6.91 -0.13
N LEU A 3 -6.32 -5.93 -0.03
CA LEU A 3 -4.88 -6.17 -0.15
C LEU A 3 -4.30 -6.94 1.05
N SER A 4 -4.99 -6.91 2.19
CA SER A 4 -4.60 -7.66 3.40
C SER A 4 -4.65 -9.19 3.24
N GLU A 5 -5.22 -9.68 2.15
CA GLU A 5 -5.29 -11.11 1.82
C GLU A 5 -4.21 -11.52 0.80
N GLY A 6 -3.34 -10.57 0.42
CA GLY A 6 -2.21 -10.78 -0.49
C GLY A 6 -0.91 -11.18 0.21
N ASP A 7 0.14 -11.32 -0.59
CA ASP A 7 1.48 -11.71 -0.14
C ASP A 7 2.43 -10.51 -0.14
N VAL A 8 3.38 -10.51 0.81
CA VAL A 8 4.43 -9.47 0.91
C VAL A 8 5.81 -10.08 0.72
N TYR A 9 6.59 -9.55 -0.22
CA TYR A 9 7.97 -9.96 -0.51
C TYR A 9 8.76 -8.79 -1.09
N ASP A 10 10.04 -8.64 -0.74
CA ASP A 10 10.95 -7.64 -1.34
C ASP A 10 10.33 -6.23 -1.54
N ASP A 11 9.80 -5.63 -0.47
CA ASP A 11 9.08 -4.34 -0.49
C ASP A 11 7.83 -4.28 -1.41
N THR A 12 7.34 -5.43 -1.86
CA THR A 12 6.20 -5.59 -2.77
C THR A 12 5.02 -6.25 -2.07
N LEU A 13 3.83 -5.71 -2.28
CA LEU A 13 2.54 -6.32 -1.92
C LEU A 13 1.84 -6.79 -3.19
N GLU A 14 1.58 -8.09 -3.30
CA GLU A 14 0.87 -8.71 -4.43
C GLU A 14 -0.59 -9.01 -4.06
N CYS A 15 -1.51 -8.55 -4.91
CA CYS A 15 -2.94 -8.85 -4.78
C CYS A 15 -3.23 -10.30 -5.16
N TRP A 16 -3.69 -11.11 -4.21
CA TRP A 16 -3.97 -12.53 -4.41
C TRP A 16 -4.92 -12.87 -5.57
N LEU A 17 -5.84 -11.98 -5.92
CA LEU A 17 -6.88 -12.26 -6.90
C LEU A 17 -6.42 -12.07 -8.36
N HIS A 18 -5.64 -11.02 -8.62
CA HIS A 18 -5.30 -10.60 -9.99
C HIS A 18 -3.80 -10.38 -10.23
N GLY A 19 -2.96 -10.56 -9.19
CA GLY A 19 -1.50 -10.38 -9.29
C GLY A 19 -1.02 -8.93 -9.41
N SER A 20 -1.89 -7.92 -9.17
CA SER A 20 -1.43 -6.52 -9.11
C SER A 20 -0.40 -6.35 -8.01
N CYS A 21 0.73 -5.71 -8.31
CA CYS A 21 1.80 -5.46 -7.34
C CYS A 21 1.92 -3.98 -6.98
N PHE A 22 2.28 -3.69 -5.73
CA PHE A 22 2.50 -2.33 -5.23
C PHE A 22 3.76 -2.27 -4.37
N ASP A 23 4.54 -1.18 -4.47
CA ASP A 23 5.63 -0.89 -3.53
C ASP A 23 5.02 -0.47 -2.18
N VAL A 24 5.32 -1.19 -1.09
CA VAL A 24 4.68 -0.98 0.23
C VAL A 24 5.04 0.34 0.91
N ARG A 25 6.10 1.01 0.45
CA ARG A 25 6.60 2.26 1.04
C ARG A 25 5.94 3.47 0.38
N THR A 26 5.59 3.34 -0.90
CA THR A 26 5.11 4.45 -1.73
C THR A 26 3.68 4.28 -2.23
N GLY A 27 3.13 3.06 -2.15
CA GLY A 27 1.82 2.71 -2.68
C GLY A 27 1.75 2.65 -4.21
N LYS A 28 2.87 2.89 -4.91
CA LYS A 28 2.91 2.92 -6.37
C LYS A 28 2.70 1.53 -6.96
N PRO A 29 1.89 1.38 -8.02
CA PRO A 29 1.76 0.11 -8.71
C PRO A 29 3.07 -0.24 -9.42
N THR A 30 3.50 -1.48 -9.28
CA THR A 30 4.73 -2.03 -9.88
C THR A 30 4.44 -3.18 -10.84
N GLY A 31 3.21 -3.71 -10.84
CA GLY A 31 2.76 -4.77 -11.74
C GLY A 31 1.29 -4.60 -12.16
N PRO A 32 0.93 -4.89 -13.42
CA PRO A 32 -0.44 -4.82 -13.90
C PRO A 32 -1.36 -5.85 -13.19
N PRO A 33 -2.69 -5.68 -13.18
CA PRO A 33 -3.48 -4.65 -13.89
C PRO A 33 -3.61 -3.29 -13.18
N ALA A 34 -3.04 -3.10 -11.98
CA ALA A 34 -3.16 -1.82 -11.28
C ALA A 34 -2.42 -0.68 -12.00
N THR A 35 -3.08 0.46 -12.14
CA THR A 35 -2.52 1.68 -12.76
C THR A 35 -2.52 2.89 -11.83
N ARG A 36 -3.26 2.81 -10.72
CA ARG A 36 -3.35 3.86 -9.70
C ARG A 36 -2.67 3.42 -8.41
N PRO A 37 -1.97 4.33 -7.71
CA PRO A 37 -1.39 4.06 -6.41
C PRO A 37 -2.45 3.91 -5.32
N VAL A 38 -2.03 3.29 -4.22
CA VAL A 38 -2.85 3.10 -3.02
C VAL A 38 -2.38 4.03 -1.89
N PRO A 39 -3.28 4.41 -0.97
CA PRO A 39 -2.92 5.19 0.21
C PRO A 39 -1.77 4.56 1.00
N VAL A 40 -0.80 5.38 1.41
CA VAL A 40 0.22 5.01 2.40
C VAL A 40 0.03 5.81 3.68
N TYR A 41 0.30 5.16 4.80
CA TYR A 41 0.15 5.72 6.14
C TYR A 41 1.47 5.65 6.87
N ARG A 42 1.81 6.71 7.60
CA ARG A 42 3.02 6.72 8.43
C ARG A 42 2.84 5.75 9.59
N VAL A 43 3.88 4.95 9.80
CA VAL A 43 3.96 4.02 10.92
C VAL A 43 5.12 4.39 11.83
N LYS A 44 4.94 4.18 13.14
CA LYS A 44 5.97 4.38 14.16
C LYS A 44 5.98 3.16 15.10
N LEU A 45 7.17 2.75 15.53
CA LEU A 45 7.35 1.83 16.65
C LEU A 45 7.38 2.60 17.97
N ASP A 46 6.57 2.19 18.94
CA ASP A 46 6.54 2.75 20.29
C ASP A 46 6.67 1.61 21.32
N GLY A 47 7.91 1.30 21.70
CA GLY A 47 8.20 0.08 22.46
C GLY A 47 7.82 -1.16 21.64
N ASP A 48 6.87 -1.94 22.17
CA ASP A 48 6.35 -3.15 21.52
C ASP A 48 5.12 -2.89 20.63
N ASP A 49 4.60 -1.65 20.62
CA ASP A 49 3.43 -1.28 19.83
C ASP A 49 3.83 -0.74 18.44
N VAL A 50 3.01 -1.09 17.43
CA VAL A 50 3.06 -0.49 16.09
C VAL A 50 1.90 0.49 15.97
N LEU A 51 2.22 1.78 15.84
CA LEU A 51 1.24 2.86 15.70
C LEU A 51 1.11 3.28 14.23
N VAL A 52 -0.12 3.48 13.77
CA VAL A 52 -0.44 3.97 12.42
C VAL A 52 -1.09 5.35 12.53
N SER A 53 -0.56 6.33 11.80
CA SER A 53 -1.19 7.65 11.70
C SER A 53 -2.38 7.59 10.73
N LEU A 54 -3.57 7.97 11.20
CA LEU A 54 -4.78 8.06 10.37
C LEU A 54 -4.97 9.46 9.77
N ASP A 55 -4.17 10.42 10.21
CA ASP A 55 -4.22 11.81 9.76
C ASP A 55 -3.43 11.97 8.46
N GLY A 56 -4.15 11.93 7.34
CA GLY A 56 -3.59 12.12 6.01
C GLY A 56 -2.90 10.87 5.46
N ALA A 57 -3.59 10.16 4.58
CA ALA A 57 -2.90 9.30 3.63
C ALA A 57 -2.02 10.18 2.75
N ASP A 58 -0.72 9.93 2.72
CA ASP A 58 0.18 10.57 1.76
C ASP A 58 -0.16 9.98 0.38
N ASN A 59 -1.14 10.57 -0.30
CA ASN A 59 -1.59 10.12 -1.61
C ASN A 59 -0.56 10.56 -2.66
N ALA A 60 0.17 9.60 -3.23
CA ALA A 60 0.82 9.83 -4.51
C ALA A 60 -0.29 9.97 -5.57
N ASP A 61 -0.78 11.18 -5.85
CA ASP A 61 -1.70 11.49 -6.95
C ASP A 61 -3.13 10.88 -6.91
N ASN A 62 -4.06 11.63 -6.29
CA ASN A 62 -5.50 11.41 -6.40
C ASN A 62 -6.10 12.16 -7.60
N GLY A 63 -5.78 11.73 -8.82
CA GLY A 63 -6.52 12.15 -9.99
C GLY A 63 -7.70 11.22 -10.27
N GLU A 64 -8.81 11.28 -9.56
CA GLU A 64 -10.10 10.84 -10.14
C GLU A 64 -11.24 11.69 -9.56
N SER A 65 -12.09 12.16 -10.46
CA SER A 65 -13.25 13.03 -10.24
C SER A 65 -14.39 12.36 -9.48
#